data_AF-A0A7D9E0G2-F1
#
_entry.id   AF-A0A7D9E0G2-F1
#
_cell.length_a   1.000
_cell.length_b   1.000
_cell.length_c   1.000
_cell.angle_alpha   90.00
_cell.angle_beta   90.00
_cell.angle_gamma   90.00
#
_symmetry.space_group_name_H-M   'P 1'
#
loop_
_entity.id
_entity.type
_entity.pdbx_description
1 polymer ?
#
loop_
_entity_poly.entity_id
_entity_poly.type
_entity_poly.pdbx_seq_one_letter_code
_entity_poly.pdbx_strand_id
1 'polypeptide(L)'
;MSGLKNPYETLVDRLIHDGIKMVAVDFDLTLVSVHTNGSWMFTARPLASRIRPGFPEFLSEVLRKGLWLAVVTFSPQVDLVRDVLRTVLSEKDMERICIRGNTSDWKPYPSCRKEGKQSHIESAAKYFYKASKMKIKPQEVLLFDDDDENIRVAKTYSMRTVKVVDNTTLPSLLSRDNF
;
A
#
# COMPACT_ATOMS: atom_id res chain seq x y z
N MET A 1 -26.68 -18.42 -2.02
CA MET A 1 -25.53 -18.53 -1.10
C MET A 1 -25.25 -17.14 -0.58
N SER A 2 -25.53 -16.86 0.70
CA SER A 2 -25.19 -15.59 1.32
C SER A 2 -23.67 -15.46 1.33
N GLY A 3 -23.12 -14.72 0.38
CA GLY A 3 -21.69 -14.42 0.33
C GLY A 3 -21.30 -13.76 1.64
N LEU A 4 -20.37 -14.36 2.38
CA LEU A 4 -19.81 -13.74 3.57
C LEU A 4 -19.30 -12.36 3.18
N LYS A 5 -19.84 -11.33 3.83
CA LYS A 5 -19.46 -9.94 3.60
C LYS A 5 -17.98 -9.81 3.95
N ASN A 6 -17.16 -9.29 3.03
CA ASN A 6 -15.76 -9.03 3.30
C ASN A 6 -15.67 -8.13 4.55
N PRO A 7 -14.97 -8.53 5.62
CA PRO A 7 -14.94 -7.75 6.86
C PRO A 7 -14.37 -6.33 6.65
N TYR A 8 -13.58 -6.13 5.59
CA TYR A 8 -12.99 -4.85 5.24
C TYR A 8 -13.89 -3.94 4.42
N GLU A 9 -15.07 -4.38 3.98
CA GLU A 9 -15.97 -3.55 3.18
C GLU A 9 -16.34 -2.25 3.91
N THR A 10 -16.77 -2.36 5.16
CA THR A 10 -17.14 -1.18 5.97
C THR A 10 -15.94 -0.31 6.29
N LEU A 11 -14.75 -0.89 6.44
CA LEU A 11 -13.51 -0.13 6.60
C LEU A 11 -13.24 0.72 5.36
N VAL A 12 -13.29 0.14 4.16
CA VAL A 12 -13.04 0.87 2.91
C VAL A 12 -14.12 1.92 2.64
N ASP A 13 -15.38 1.63 2.97
CA ASP A 13 -16.46 2.63 2.88
C ASP A 13 -16.18 3.85 3.78
N ARG A 14 -15.64 3.64 4.99
CA ARG A 14 -15.20 4.74 5.87
C ARG A 14 -14.07 5.53 5.23
N LEU A 15 -13.05 4.87 4.67
CA LEU A 15 -11.95 5.57 3.99
C LEU A 15 -12.45 6.48 2.86
N ILE A 16 -13.43 6.00 2.08
CA ILE A 16 -14.05 6.78 1.00
C ILE A 16 -14.81 7.97 1.55
N HIS A 17 -15.66 7.75 2.55
CA HIS A 17 -16.43 8.80 3.23
C HIS A 17 -15.50 9.90 3.76
N ASP A 18 -14.36 9.48 4.30
CA ASP A 18 -13.32 10.33 4.80
C ASP A 18 -12.57 11.10 3.70
N GLY A 19 -12.75 10.77 2.43
CA GLY A 19 -12.13 11.43 1.29
C GLY A 19 -10.79 10.82 0.86
N ILE A 20 -10.44 9.62 1.35
CA ILE A 20 -9.29 8.87 0.83
C ILE A 20 -9.58 8.42 -0.60
N LYS A 21 -8.61 8.63 -1.49
CA LYS A 21 -8.63 8.22 -2.89
C LYS A 21 -7.53 7.23 -3.24
N MET A 22 -6.47 7.18 -2.42
CA MET A 22 -5.35 6.28 -2.62
C MET A 22 -4.91 5.64 -1.31
N VAL A 23 -4.70 4.33 -1.35
CA VAL A 23 -3.99 3.60 -0.30
C VAL A 23 -2.58 3.31 -0.81
N ALA A 24 -1.58 3.73 -0.04
CA ALA A 24 -0.17 3.39 -0.24
C ALA A 24 0.26 2.43 0.86
N VAL A 25 0.96 1.35 0.52
CA VAL A 25 1.36 0.31 1.47
C VAL A 25 2.83 -0.03 1.28
N ASP A 26 3.60 -0.03 2.38
CA ASP A 26 4.95 -0.60 2.35
C ASP A 26 4.91 -2.13 2.23
N PHE A 27 6.02 -2.71 1.79
CA PHE A 27 6.18 -4.13 1.60
C PHE A 27 6.79 -4.82 2.83
N ASP A 28 8.07 -4.58 3.10
CA ASP A 28 8.81 -5.21 4.20
C ASP A 28 8.21 -4.82 5.55
N LEU A 29 8.11 -5.80 6.48
CA LEU A 29 7.49 -5.65 7.81
C LEU A 29 6.07 -5.04 7.85
N THR A 30 5.48 -4.71 6.70
CA THR A 30 4.16 -4.11 6.54
C THR A 30 3.22 -5.07 5.83
N LEU A 31 3.35 -5.30 4.52
CA LEU A 31 2.58 -6.33 3.81
C LEU A 31 3.06 -7.72 4.18
N VAL A 32 4.37 -7.93 4.22
CA VAL A 32 4.98 -9.17 4.68
C VAL A 32 5.48 -8.99 6.11
N SER A 33 5.37 -10.05 6.91
CA SER A 33 5.79 -10.05 8.32
C SER A 33 7.30 -10.19 8.54
N VAL A 34 8.09 -10.16 7.46
CA VAL A 34 9.55 -10.36 7.48
C VAL A 34 10.23 -9.21 6.75
N HIS A 35 11.48 -8.96 7.11
CA HIS A 35 12.33 -7.97 6.43
C HIS A 35 13.20 -8.68 5.39
N THR A 36 13.06 -8.31 4.12
CA THR A 36 13.83 -8.87 2.99
C THR A 36 15.24 -8.30 2.87
N ASN A 37 15.53 -7.19 3.58
CA ASN A 37 16.76 -6.41 3.44
C ASN A 37 17.03 -5.93 1.99
N GLY A 38 15.97 -5.85 1.16
CA GLY A 38 16.09 -5.48 -0.25
C GLY A 38 16.80 -6.51 -1.15
N SER A 39 17.11 -7.70 -0.63
CA SER A 39 17.85 -8.74 -1.34
C SER A 39 17.37 -10.14 -0.95
N TRP A 40 16.06 -10.38 -1.06
CA TRP A 40 15.49 -11.70 -0.90
C TRP A 40 16.04 -12.67 -1.95
N MET A 41 16.64 -13.76 -1.49
CA MET A 41 17.37 -14.71 -2.34
C MET A 41 16.51 -15.88 -2.83
N PHE A 42 15.29 -16.03 -2.31
CA PHE A 42 14.37 -17.10 -2.70
C PHE A 42 13.31 -16.60 -3.68
N THR A 43 12.45 -17.51 -4.13
CA THR A 43 11.32 -17.14 -5.00
C THR A 43 10.21 -16.41 -4.24
N ALA A 44 9.20 -15.94 -4.96
CA ALA A 44 8.04 -15.28 -4.39
C ALA A 44 7.23 -16.19 -3.44
N ARG A 45 7.13 -17.49 -3.72
CA ARG A 45 6.23 -18.39 -2.98
C ARG A 45 6.53 -18.49 -1.47
N PRO A 46 7.79 -18.68 -1.02
CA PRO A 46 8.10 -18.63 0.42
C PRO A 46 7.89 -17.26 1.07
N LEU A 47 7.94 -16.17 0.30
CA LEU A 47 7.70 -14.82 0.81
C LEU A 47 6.19 -14.51 0.87
N ALA A 48 5.43 -15.00 -0.09
CA ALA A 48 3.97 -14.93 -0.12
C ALA A 48 3.32 -15.56 1.11
N SER A 49 3.87 -16.68 1.62
CA SER A 49 3.40 -17.28 2.87
C SER A 49 3.67 -16.44 4.12
N ARG A 50 4.40 -15.32 3.98
CA ARG A 50 4.66 -14.34 5.04
C ARG A 50 3.78 -13.09 4.93
N ILE A 51 2.90 -12.99 3.93
CA ILE A 51 1.92 -11.91 3.84
C ILE A 51 1.08 -11.89 5.11
N ARG A 52 0.94 -10.71 5.71
CA ARG A 52 0.15 -10.51 6.92
C ARG A 52 -1.33 -10.82 6.64
N PRO A 53 -2.02 -11.55 7.55
CA PRO A 53 -3.43 -11.87 7.37
C PRO A 53 -4.31 -10.63 7.15
N GLY A 54 -5.34 -10.77 6.32
CA GLY A 54 -6.32 -9.71 6.08
C GLY A 54 -5.92 -8.68 5.02
N PHE A 55 -4.62 -8.49 4.77
CA PHE A 55 -4.18 -7.59 3.69
C PHE A 55 -4.73 -8.01 2.33
N PRO A 56 -4.66 -9.28 1.89
CA PRO A 56 -5.23 -9.68 0.60
C PRO A 56 -6.69 -9.25 0.44
N GLU A 57 -7.53 -9.53 1.44
CA GLU A 57 -8.95 -9.20 1.44
C GLU A 57 -9.19 -7.69 1.49
N PHE A 58 -8.38 -6.95 2.25
CA PHE A 58 -8.44 -5.48 2.33
C PHE A 58 -8.01 -4.83 0.99
N LEU A 59 -6.92 -5.28 0.39
CA LEU A 59 -6.39 -4.72 -0.86
C LEU A 59 -7.37 -4.97 -2.02
N SER A 60 -7.92 -6.18 -2.14
CA SER A 60 -8.97 -6.46 -3.12
C SER A 60 -10.21 -5.59 -2.88
N GLU A 61 -10.57 -5.30 -1.63
CA GLU A 61 -11.70 -4.43 -1.32
C GLU A 61 -11.45 -2.96 -1.68
N VAL A 62 -10.25 -2.44 -1.38
CA VAL A 62 -9.78 -1.10 -1.81
C VAL A 62 -9.94 -0.96 -3.33
N LEU A 63 -9.44 -1.94 -4.09
CA LEU A 63 -9.55 -1.94 -5.54
C LEU A 63 -11.00 -2.08 -6.02
N ARG A 64 -11.79 -2.99 -5.43
CA ARG A 64 -13.20 -3.23 -5.78
C ARG A 64 -14.04 -1.96 -5.62
N LYS A 65 -13.80 -1.19 -4.56
CA LYS A 65 -14.51 0.07 -4.27
C LYS A 65 -13.96 1.28 -5.03
N GLY A 66 -12.93 1.08 -5.85
CA GLY A 66 -12.46 2.10 -6.80
C GLY A 66 -11.37 3.04 -6.28
N LEU A 67 -10.79 2.77 -5.10
CA LEU A 67 -9.59 3.49 -4.66
C LEU A 67 -8.39 3.03 -5.49
N TRP A 68 -7.42 3.93 -5.61
CA TRP A 68 -6.12 3.61 -6.17
C TRP A 68 -5.26 2.89 -5.12
N LEU A 69 -4.51 1.89 -5.54
CA LEU A 69 -3.62 1.13 -4.67
C LEU A 69 -2.18 1.20 -5.17
N ALA A 70 -1.28 1.69 -4.32
CA ALA A 70 0.15 1.68 -4.56
C ALA A 70 0.88 0.81 -3.53
N VAL A 71 1.84 0.03 -3.98
CA VAL A 71 2.86 -0.57 -3.10
C VAL A 71 4.15 0.24 -3.25
N VAL A 72 4.62 0.80 -2.14
CA VAL A 72 5.75 1.73 -2.08
C VAL A 72 6.83 1.18 -1.15
N THR A 73 7.94 0.70 -1.71
CA THR A 73 9.00 0.03 -0.95
C THR A 73 10.35 0.69 -1.21
N PHE A 74 11.32 0.51 -0.31
CA PHE A 74 12.73 0.81 -0.61
C PHE A 74 13.47 -0.36 -1.24
N SER A 75 12.84 -1.53 -1.36
CA SER A 75 13.42 -2.67 -2.05
C SER A 75 13.61 -2.35 -3.55
N PRO A 76 14.76 -2.73 -4.13
CA PRO A 76 14.97 -2.67 -5.58
C PRO A 76 14.26 -3.81 -6.32
N GLN A 77 13.81 -4.86 -5.62
CA GLN A 77 13.27 -6.10 -6.22
C GLN A 77 11.77 -5.98 -6.55
N VAL A 78 11.38 -4.97 -7.33
CA VAL A 78 9.96 -4.69 -7.67
C VAL A 78 9.27 -5.87 -8.38
N ASP A 79 9.99 -6.63 -9.19
CA ASP A 79 9.43 -7.81 -9.87
C ASP A 79 9.10 -8.93 -8.89
N LEU A 80 9.94 -9.16 -7.87
CA LEU A 80 9.64 -10.08 -6.79
C LEU A 80 8.40 -9.64 -6.00
N VAL A 81 8.29 -8.35 -5.67
CA VAL A 81 7.10 -7.80 -4.99
C VAL A 81 5.85 -8.06 -5.84
N ARG A 82 5.92 -7.84 -7.15
CA ARG A 82 4.81 -8.12 -8.07
C ARG A 82 4.44 -9.61 -8.06
N ASP A 83 5.42 -10.49 -8.14
CA ASP A 83 5.18 -11.93 -8.14
C ASP A 83 4.61 -12.42 -6.80
N VAL A 84 5.00 -11.82 -5.68
CA VAL A 84 4.39 -12.08 -4.37
C VAL A 84 2.91 -11.67 -4.37
N LEU A 85 2.58 -10.47 -4.84
CA LEU A 85 1.18 -10.00 -4.88
C LEU A 85 0.30 -10.86 -5.80
N ARG A 86 0.82 -11.33 -6.94
CA ARG A 86 0.13 -12.27 -7.84
C ARG A 86 -0.27 -13.59 -7.18
N THR A 87 0.39 -13.99 -6.09
CA THR A 87 0.02 -15.22 -5.37
C THR A 87 -1.23 -15.06 -4.51
N VAL A 88 -1.65 -13.83 -4.20
CA VAL A 88 -2.76 -13.55 -3.28
C VAL A 88 -3.83 -12.62 -3.85
N LEU A 89 -3.56 -11.93 -4.96
CA LEU A 89 -4.51 -11.06 -5.65
C LEU A 89 -4.86 -11.62 -7.03
N SER A 90 -6.04 -11.28 -7.53
CA SER A 90 -6.44 -11.65 -8.90
C SER A 90 -5.64 -10.88 -9.95
N GLU A 91 -5.47 -11.44 -11.16
CA GLU A 91 -4.79 -10.72 -12.26
C GLU A 91 -5.47 -9.39 -12.59
N LYS A 92 -6.80 -9.33 -12.53
CA LYS A 92 -7.58 -8.10 -12.70
C LYS A 92 -7.22 -7.04 -11.66
N ASP A 93 -6.99 -7.43 -10.43
CA ASP A 93 -6.56 -6.52 -9.37
C ASP A 93 -5.12 -6.05 -9.61
N MET A 94 -4.23 -6.94 -10.01
CA MET A 94 -2.82 -6.64 -10.30
C MET A 94 -2.64 -5.58 -11.39
N GLU A 95 -3.48 -5.57 -12.43
CA GLU A 95 -3.46 -4.55 -13.49
C GLU A 95 -3.69 -3.12 -12.98
N ARG A 96 -4.30 -2.99 -11.80
CA ARG A 96 -4.70 -1.71 -11.20
C ARG A 96 -3.75 -1.22 -10.12
N ILE A 97 -2.71 -1.99 -9.78
CA ILE A 97 -1.75 -1.66 -8.73
C ILE A 97 -0.53 -0.97 -9.33
N CYS A 98 -0.10 0.13 -8.71
CA CYS A 98 1.19 0.75 -9.01
C CYS A 98 2.24 0.29 -7.99
N ILE A 99 3.32 -0.35 -8.45
CA ILE A 99 4.45 -0.71 -7.56
C ILE A 99 5.61 0.24 -7.83
N ARG A 100 6.16 0.81 -6.75
CA ARG A 100 7.29 1.73 -6.77
C ARG A 100 8.34 1.27 -5.75
N GLY A 101 9.56 1.04 -6.24
CA GLY A 101 10.71 0.65 -5.45
C GLY A 101 11.96 1.40 -5.88
N ASN A 102 13.07 1.20 -5.18
CA ASN A 102 14.38 1.78 -5.52
C ASN A 102 15.06 0.98 -6.65
N THR A 103 14.37 0.80 -7.78
CA THR A 103 14.96 0.17 -8.97
C THR A 103 16.11 1.02 -9.50
N SER A 104 16.99 0.43 -10.31
CA SER A 104 18.16 1.15 -10.86
C SER A 104 17.79 2.37 -11.72
N ASP A 105 16.61 2.36 -12.33
CA ASP A 105 16.04 3.46 -13.10
C ASP A 105 15.22 4.45 -12.26
N TRP A 106 15.07 4.20 -10.95
CA TRP A 106 14.34 5.08 -10.04
C TRP A 106 15.01 6.44 -9.94
N LYS A 107 14.21 7.48 -10.15
CA LYS A 107 14.61 8.87 -9.97
C LYS A 107 13.63 9.53 -9.01
N PRO A 108 14.12 10.18 -7.94
CA PRO A 108 13.27 10.92 -7.03
C PRO A 108 12.41 11.93 -7.79
N TYR A 109 11.15 12.05 -7.41
CA TYR A 109 10.21 12.98 -8.00
C TYR A 109 10.68 14.41 -7.68
N PRO A 110 10.92 15.27 -8.69
CA PRO A 110 11.67 16.52 -8.50
C PRO A 110 11.09 17.48 -7.47
N SER A 111 9.77 17.45 -7.24
CA SER A 111 9.08 18.34 -6.30
C SER A 111 8.98 17.79 -4.87
N CYS A 112 9.52 16.60 -4.59
CA CYS A 112 9.50 15.99 -3.27
C CYS A 112 10.88 16.06 -2.62
N ARG A 113 10.93 16.29 -1.30
CA ARG A 113 12.15 16.08 -0.52
C ARG A 113 12.52 14.60 -0.57
N LYS A 114 13.83 14.29 -0.49
CA LYS A 114 14.35 12.92 -0.45
C LYS A 114 14.24 12.30 0.95
N GLU A 115 13.10 12.52 1.60
CA GLU A 115 12.80 12.00 2.93
C GLU A 115 11.63 11.02 2.77
N GLY A 116 11.66 9.93 3.53
CA GLY A 116 10.63 8.89 3.53
C GLY A 116 10.22 8.35 2.15
N LYS A 117 8.95 7.95 2.01
CA LYS A 117 8.35 7.37 0.79
C LYS A 117 7.64 8.39 -0.11
N GLN A 118 7.75 9.68 0.17
CA GLN A 118 6.99 10.77 -0.45
C GLN A 118 7.18 10.78 -1.97
N SER A 119 8.43 10.63 -2.42
CA SER A 119 8.75 10.53 -3.84
C SER A 119 8.09 9.31 -4.52
N HIS A 120 8.03 8.16 -3.83
CA HIS A 120 7.39 6.95 -4.35
C HIS A 120 5.88 7.13 -4.48
N ILE A 121 5.27 7.69 -3.43
CA ILE A 121 3.84 7.99 -3.36
C ILE A 121 3.44 9.01 -4.45
N GLU A 122 4.19 10.10 -4.62
CA GLU A 122 3.92 11.12 -5.64
C GLU A 122 4.07 10.55 -7.06
N SER A 123 5.07 9.68 -7.28
CA SER A 123 5.23 8.98 -8.57
C SER A 123 4.06 8.05 -8.87
N ALA A 124 3.51 7.36 -7.85
CA ALA A 124 2.30 6.56 -7.99
C ALA A 124 1.07 7.43 -8.26
N ALA A 125 0.89 8.53 -7.52
CA ALA A 125 -0.19 9.49 -7.76
C ALA A 125 -0.16 10.06 -9.19
N LYS A 126 1.03 10.39 -9.71
CA LYS A 126 1.20 10.82 -11.11
C LYS A 126 0.87 9.72 -12.11
N TYR A 127 1.23 8.47 -11.81
CA TYR A 127 0.85 7.32 -12.63
C TYR A 127 -0.68 7.22 -12.73
N PHE A 128 -1.40 7.32 -11.60
CA PHE A 128 -2.87 7.31 -11.59
C PHE A 128 -3.49 8.54 -12.25
N TYR A 129 -2.89 9.72 -12.12
CA TYR A 129 -3.33 10.93 -12.82
C TYR A 129 -3.26 10.75 -14.33
N LYS A 130 -2.20 10.11 -14.86
CA LYS A 130 -2.10 9.86 -16.30
C LYS A 130 -3.26 8.99 -16.82
N ALA A 131 -3.63 7.98 -16.05
CA ALA A 131 -4.70 7.03 -16.38
C ALA A 131 -6.11 7.62 -16.23
N SER A 132 -6.36 8.43 -15.19
CA SER A 132 -7.72 8.85 -14.80
C SER A 132 -8.01 10.35 -14.92
N LYS A 133 -6.96 11.17 -15.09
CA LYS A 133 -6.98 12.63 -14.96
C LYS A 133 -7.40 13.15 -13.57
N MET A 134 -7.54 12.27 -12.58
CA MET A 134 -7.83 12.64 -11.19
C MET A 134 -6.53 13.04 -10.47
N LYS A 135 -6.48 14.27 -9.94
CA LYS A 135 -5.40 14.69 -9.05
C LYS A 135 -5.69 14.17 -7.64
N ILE A 136 -4.71 13.49 -7.05
CA ILE A 136 -4.74 12.98 -5.68
C ILE A 136 -3.89 13.91 -4.82
N LYS A 137 -4.48 14.49 -3.79
CA LYS A 137 -3.78 15.37 -2.84
C LYS A 137 -3.22 14.54 -1.68
N PRO A 138 -2.17 15.00 -0.96
CA PRO A 138 -1.60 14.25 0.14
C PRO A 138 -2.60 13.82 1.23
N GLN A 139 -3.55 14.68 1.62
CA GLN A 139 -4.60 14.36 2.60
C GLN A 139 -5.63 13.31 2.12
N GLU A 140 -5.63 13.00 0.83
CA GLU A 140 -6.45 11.96 0.21
C GLU A 140 -5.69 10.62 0.11
N VAL A 141 -4.51 10.53 0.72
CA VAL A 141 -3.66 9.33 0.78
C VAL A 141 -3.66 8.76 2.20
N LEU A 142 -3.85 7.44 2.29
CA LEU A 142 -3.59 6.66 3.49
C LEU A 142 -2.32 5.82 3.28
N LEU A 143 -1.29 6.02 4.10
CA LEU A 143 -0.06 5.23 4.10
C LEU A 143 -0.09 4.17 5.22
N PHE A 144 0.19 2.92 4.87
CA PHE A 144 0.56 1.86 5.81
C PHE A 144 2.06 1.63 5.74
N ASP A 145 2.73 1.68 6.90
CA ASP A 145 4.18 1.56 7.02
C ASP A 145 4.53 1.11 8.44
N ASP A 146 5.56 0.31 8.65
CA ASP A 146 6.01 -0.09 9.99
C ASP A 146 7.03 0.90 10.59
N ASP A 147 7.73 1.65 9.75
CA ASP A 147 8.81 2.53 10.16
C ASP A 147 8.30 3.88 10.68
N ASP A 148 8.77 4.27 11.88
CA ASP A 148 8.34 5.50 12.54
C ASP A 148 8.72 6.76 11.75
N GLU A 149 9.87 6.75 11.09
CA GLU A 149 10.34 7.90 10.33
C GLU A 149 9.50 8.10 9.07
N ASN A 150 9.19 7.04 8.32
CA ASN A 150 8.27 7.09 7.19
C ASN A 150 6.88 7.63 7.60
N ILE A 151 6.33 7.14 8.72
CA ILE A 151 5.06 7.61 9.27
C ILE A 151 5.14 9.09 9.66
N ARG A 152 6.20 9.50 10.35
CA ARG A 152 6.42 10.89 10.77
C ARG A 152 6.50 11.81 9.57
N VAL A 153 7.31 11.48 8.56
CA VAL A 153 7.46 12.30 7.36
C VAL A 153 6.12 12.34 6.59
N ALA A 154 5.37 11.23 6.47
CA ALA A 154 4.07 11.22 5.79
C ALA A 154 3.06 12.18 6.45
N LYS A 155 3.03 12.22 7.79
CA LYS A 155 2.22 13.20 8.54
C LYS A 155 2.63 14.64 8.29
N THR A 156 3.93 14.94 8.16
CA THR A 156 4.38 16.32 7.82
C THR A 156 3.90 16.77 6.43
N TYR A 157 3.63 15.81 5.53
CA TYR A 157 3.01 16.04 4.22
C TYR A 157 1.46 15.98 4.26
N SER A 158 0.84 15.98 5.45
CA SER A 158 -0.61 15.92 5.65
C SER A 158 -1.28 14.64 5.16
N MET A 159 -0.54 13.54 4.97
CA MET A 159 -1.12 12.23 4.68
C MET A 159 -1.73 11.62 5.94
N ARG A 160 -2.76 10.78 5.76
CA ARG A 160 -3.19 9.85 6.81
C ARG A 160 -2.27 8.66 6.85
N THR A 161 -2.09 8.09 8.04
CA THR A 161 -1.10 7.03 8.26
C THR A 161 -1.59 5.99 9.24
N VAL A 162 -1.29 4.73 8.98
CA VAL A 162 -1.42 3.62 9.94
C VAL A 162 -0.03 3.01 10.12
N LYS A 163 0.48 3.05 11.36
CA LYS A 163 1.71 2.32 11.70
C LYS A 163 1.39 0.84 11.83
N VAL A 164 2.05 0.00 11.02
CA VAL A 164 1.91 -1.46 11.10
C VAL A 164 2.89 -2.02 12.10
N VAL A 165 2.38 -2.57 13.20
CA VAL A 165 3.22 -3.15 14.26
C VAL A 165 3.22 -4.68 14.16
N ASP A 166 2.05 -5.26 13.92
CA ASP A 166 1.85 -6.70 13.90
C ASP A 166 0.60 -7.12 13.10
N ASN A 167 0.27 -8.41 13.15
CA ASN A 167 -0.89 -8.99 12.45
C ASN A 167 -2.24 -8.53 13.02
N THR A 168 -2.26 -7.86 14.17
CA THR A 168 -3.47 -7.32 14.78
C THR A 168 -3.76 -5.89 14.32
N THR A 169 -2.79 -5.21 13.70
CA THR A 169 -2.93 -3.80 13.29
C THR A 169 -4.14 -3.62 12.39
N LEU A 170 -4.19 -4.32 11.25
CA LEU A 170 -5.27 -4.17 10.28
C LEU A 170 -6.64 -4.61 10.85
N PRO A 171 -6.77 -5.79 11.53
CA PRO A 171 -8.01 -6.15 12.23
C PRO A 171 -8.48 -5.11 13.25
N SER A 172 -7.55 -4.47 13.98
CA SER A 172 -7.91 -3.45 14.97
C SER A 172 -8.54 -2.20 14.36
N LEU A 173 -8.39 -1.96 13.05
CA LEU A 173 -9.04 -0.85 12.35
C LEU A 173 -10.52 -1.11 12.08
N LEU A 174 -10.97 -2.36 12.15
CA LEU A 174 -12.37 -2.70 11.94
C LEU A 174 -13.26 -2.13 13.03
N SER A 175 -12.75 -2.07 14.26
CA SER A 175 -13.45 -1.62 15.47
C SER A 175 -13.19 -0.15 15.85
N ARG A 176 -12.38 0.58 15.07
CA ARG A 176 -12.08 2.00 15.33
C ARG A 176 -13.04 2.93 14.60
N ASP A 177 -13.43 4.00 15.28
CA ASP A 177 -14.30 5.03 14.73
C ASP A 177 -13.55 6.09 13.88
N ASN A 178 -12.22 6.28 14.07
CA ASN A 178 -11.41 7.28 13.34
C ASN A 178 -9.95 6.82 13.09
N PHE A 179 -9.29 7.43 12.08
CA PHE A 179 -7.87 7.26 11.70
C PHE A 179 -7.03 8.50 12.01
#